data_AF-A0A126RLV2-F1
#
_entry.id   AF-A0A126RLV2-F1
#
_cell.length_a   1.000
_cell.length_b   1.000
_cell.length_c   1.000
_cell.angle_alpha   90.00
_cell.angle_beta   90.00
_cell.angle_gamma   90.00
#
_symmetry.space_group_name_H-M   'P 1'
#
loop_
_entity.id
_entity.type
_entity.pdbx_description
1 polymer ?
#
loop_
_entity_poly.entity_id
_entity_poly.type
_entity_poly.pdbx_seq_one_letter_code
_entity_poly.pdbx_strand_id
1 'polypeptide(L)' 'MINSFRTYGPWGEHPDHPVGDWKAQVANDDTRLGYWAWIAARVDAQTTPELPHRPH' A
#
# COMPACT_ATOMS: atom_id res chain seq x y z
N MET A 1 -16.82 -23.87 1.69
CA MET A 1 -15.42 -23.39 1.68
C MET A 1 -15.35 -22.25 0.67
N ILE A 2 -15.37 -21.01 1.14
CA ILE A 2 -15.55 -19.83 0.29
C ILE A 2 -14.16 -19.49 -0.27
N ASN A 3 -13.96 -19.78 -1.55
CA ASN A 3 -12.70 -19.60 -2.24
C ASN A 3 -12.59 -18.12 -2.68
N SER A 4 -12.17 -17.24 -1.77
CA SER A 4 -12.02 -15.79 -2.00
C SER A 4 -10.97 -15.41 -3.06
N PHE A 5 -10.41 -16.37 -3.78
CA PHE A 5 -9.49 -16.18 -4.91
C PHE A 5 -10.21 -15.92 -6.25
N ARG A 6 -11.54 -16.04 -6.30
CA ARG A 6 -12.30 -15.98 -7.56
C ARG A 6 -12.70 -14.56 -8.02
N THR A 7 -12.44 -13.51 -7.23
CA THR A 7 -12.90 -12.16 -7.60
C THR A 7 -11.78 -11.23 -8.10
N TYR A 8 -10.50 -11.50 -7.80
CA TYR A 8 -9.40 -10.55 -8.13
C TYR A 8 -8.19 -11.16 -8.87
N GLY A 9 -8.14 -12.47 -9.12
CA GLY A 9 -7.10 -13.10 -9.92
C GLY A 9 -5.67 -12.97 -9.35
N PRO A 10 -4.63 -13.45 -10.06
CA PRO A 10 -3.23 -13.33 -9.66
C PRO A 10 -2.70 -11.88 -9.65
N TRP A 11 -3.54 -10.93 -10.05
CA TRP A 11 -3.31 -9.48 -10.08
C TRP A 11 -4.16 -8.76 -9.03
N GLY A 12 -4.45 -9.45 -7.92
CA GLY A 12 -5.35 -8.94 -6.90
C GLY A 12 -4.91 -7.58 -6.37
N GLU A 13 -5.85 -6.66 -6.31
CA GLU A 13 -5.65 -5.30 -5.83
C GLU A 13 -5.94 -5.22 -4.33
N HIS A 14 -5.13 -4.46 -3.59
CA HIS A 14 -5.40 -4.18 -2.19
C HIS A 14 -6.58 -3.20 -2.08
N PRO A 15 -7.64 -3.52 -1.29
CA PRO A 15 -8.86 -2.70 -1.24
C PRO A 15 -8.60 -1.25 -0.83
N ASP A 16 -7.67 -1.02 0.11
CA ASP A 16 -7.28 0.33 0.54
C ASP A 16 -6.23 1.01 -0.35
N HIS A 17 -5.57 0.27 -1.22
CA HIS A 17 -4.44 0.76 -2.01
C HIS A 17 -4.55 0.30 -3.47
N PRO A 18 -5.47 0.93 -4.24
CA PRO A 18 -5.70 0.54 -5.61
C PRO A 18 -4.47 0.80 -6.50
N VAL A 19 -4.27 -0.05 -7.51
CA VAL A 19 -3.19 0.08 -8.50
C VAL A 19 -3.28 1.41 -9.24
N GLY A 20 -4.50 1.97 -9.39
CA GLY A 20 -4.71 3.30 -9.93
C GLY A 20 -3.98 4.41 -9.16
N ASP A 21 -4.00 4.37 -7.83
CA ASP A 21 -3.32 5.34 -6.96
C ASP A 21 -1.80 5.24 -7.10
N TRP A 22 -1.29 3.99 -7.15
CA TRP A 22 0.11 3.72 -7.43
C TRP A 22 0.53 4.24 -8.80
N LYS A 23 -0.24 3.96 -9.85
CA LYS A 23 0.04 4.45 -11.22
C LYS A 23 0.09 5.98 -11.28
N ALA A 24 -0.80 6.66 -10.57
CA ALA A 24 -0.78 8.12 -10.49
C ALA A 24 0.51 8.64 -9.84
N GLN A 25 0.98 8.03 -8.75
CA GLN A 25 2.26 8.41 -8.12
C GLN A 25 3.47 8.11 -9.00
N VAL A 26 3.46 7.01 -9.75
CA VAL A 26 4.53 6.73 -10.71
C VAL A 26 4.52 7.75 -11.84
N ALA A 27 3.35 8.10 -12.37
CA ALA A 27 3.21 9.10 -13.43
C ALA A 27 3.60 10.51 -12.97
N ASN A 28 3.38 10.83 -11.69
CA ASN A 28 3.80 12.09 -11.07
C ASN A 28 5.28 12.07 -10.61
N ASP A 29 6.02 10.98 -10.87
CA ASP A 29 7.40 10.77 -10.40
C ASP A 29 7.57 10.80 -8.87
N ASP A 30 6.48 10.66 -8.13
CA ASP A 30 6.42 10.65 -6.66
C ASP A 30 6.91 9.31 -6.09
N THR A 31 6.71 8.22 -6.84
CA THR A 31 7.25 6.90 -6.50
C THR A 31 7.80 6.17 -7.71
N ARG A 32 8.93 5.48 -7.54
CA ARG A 32 9.49 4.54 -8.54
C ARG A 32 9.46 3.09 -8.08
N LEU A 33 8.78 2.83 -6.96
CA LEU A 33 8.66 1.49 -6.39
C LEU A 33 7.66 0.66 -7.21
N GLY A 34 7.89 -0.65 -7.30
CA GLY A 34 6.86 -1.58 -7.79
C GLY A 34 5.66 -1.64 -6.85
N TYR A 35 4.47 -1.98 -7.37
CA TYR A 35 3.20 -1.92 -6.62
C TYR A 35 3.24 -2.51 -5.21
N TRP A 36 3.76 -3.73 -5.04
CA TRP A 36 3.86 -4.38 -3.72
C TRP A 36 4.87 -3.70 -2.78
N ALA A 37 5.98 -3.19 -3.31
CA ALA A 37 6.95 -2.44 -2.53
C ALA A 37 6.39 -1.08 -2.09
N TRP A 38 5.57 -0.45 -2.93
CA TRP A 38 4.85 0.76 -2.59
C TRP A 38 3.79 0.53 -1.51
N ILE A 39 3.03 -0.59 -1.57
CA ILE A 39 2.14 -0.99 -0.47
C ILE A 39 2.93 -1.22 0.82
N ALA A 40 4.03 -1.97 0.77
CA ALA A 40 4.85 -2.24 1.94
C ALA A 40 5.36 -0.96 2.60
N ALA A 41 5.83 0.02 1.80
CA ALA A 41 6.24 1.32 2.29
C ALA A 41 5.10 2.10 2.96
N ARG A 42 3.87 2.01 2.43
CA ARG A 42 2.70 2.65 3.04
C ARG A 42 2.27 1.97 4.33
N VAL A 43 2.31 0.64 4.40
CA VAL A 43 2.00 -0.11 5.64
C VAL A 43 3.04 0.19 6.73
N ASP A 44 4.32 0.27 6.36
CA ASP A 44 5.40 0.64 7.27
C ASP A 44 5.27 2.09 7.74
N ALA A 45 4.98 3.03 6.83
CA ALA A 45 4.71 4.43 7.17
C ALA A 45 3.50 4.60 8.12
N GLN A 46 2.43 3.81 7.92
CA GLN A 46 1.29 3.77 8.84
C GLN A 46 1.61 3.11 10.17
N THR A 47 2.64 2.25 10.20
CA THR A 47 3.10 1.53 11.39
C THR A 47 4.11 2.32 12.21
N THR A 48 4.57 3.51 11.77
CA THR A 48 5.33 4.41 12.66
C THR A 48 4.41 4.74 13.84
N PRO A 49 4.65 4.15 15.03
CA PRO A 49 3.99 4.63 16.21
C PRO A 49 4.56 6.02 16.39
N GLU A 50 3.68 7.00 16.57
CA GLU A 50 4.07 8.25 17.21
C GLU A 50 5.11 7.93 18.29
N LEU A 51 6.30 8.53 18.18
CA LEU A 51 7.27 8.54 19.26
C LEU A 51 6.48 8.84 20.54
N PRO A 52 6.64 8.08 21.65
CA PRO A 52 5.95 8.45 22.87
C PRO A 52 6.39 9.86 23.18
N HIS A 53 5.45 10.81 23.13
CA HIS A 53 5.69 12.20 23.45
C HIS A 53 6.34 12.23 24.83
N ARG A 54 7.66 12.42 24.88
CA ARG A 54 8.38 12.60 26.14
C ARG A 54 7.76 13.81 26.81
N PRO A 55 7.17 13.70 28.02
CA PRO A 55 6.83 14.88 28.77
C PRO A 55 8.15 15.57 29.14
N HIS A 56 8.21 16.88 28.89
CA HIS A 56 9.28 17.76 29.32
C HIS A 56 9.21 17.97 30.85
#